data_AF-C9RIA6-F1
#
_entry.id   AF-C9RIA6-F1
#
_cell.length_a   1.000
_cell.length_b   1.000
_cell.length_c   1.000
_cell.angle_alpha   90.00
_cell.angle_beta   90.00
_cell.angle_gamma   90.00
#
_symmetry.space_group_name_H-M   'P 1'
#
loop_
_entity.id
_entity.type
_entity.pdbx_description
1 polymer ?
#
loop_
_entity_poly.entity_id
_entity_poly.type
_entity_poly.pdbx_seq_one_letter_code
_entity_poly.pdbx_strand_id
1 'polypeptide(L)'
;MDDKFASKFEIEVLNKLLNKNLPYDLAIILKKIGGLDYRKKVFLDGKCLGILEFDLLNLDWKFHPYASYYLIEPPKIQIKPTKKRLKGKKVPLNLIENIEEIKDLKENEYVGVEIGNYVGVAIKKGNSIKIKDLTLKDDIKFEKIQDYLRKNKERIKKLEKTSTSIIKKYNEKCKEKNITINASFSGGKDSSVSTLLANEIIDDLEAIFVDTGLEFKETTKFVKKFAKKYGLNLTILKSKDFWKALEENGIPTKENRWCNSVCKLNPLKNYLEKYREVYTIDGSRKFESFAREKLSYERKSRFIPNQTNIFPILDWKGTDVWSWIYLNEIEYNPLYEKGFERIGCYMCPSALNSEFLRVKELYPELFNRWVETLKRYGYDEDEILRGFWRWKNLPPKMKELKRKLKSLK
;
A
#
# COMPACT_ATOMS: atom_id res chain seq x y z
N MET A 1 9.27 4.28 7.05
CA MET A 1 7.95 3.60 7.07
C MET A 1 7.23 4.02 5.80
N ASP A 2 6.61 3.09 5.07
CA ASP A 2 5.93 3.41 3.81
C ASP A 2 4.64 4.20 4.09
N ASP A 3 4.66 5.47 3.73
CA ASP A 3 3.54 6.40 3.80
C ASP A 3 3.12 6.86 2.40
N LYS A 4 1.87 7.27 2.23
CA LYS A 4 1.35 7.81 0.96
C LYS A 4 0.15 8.73 1.21
N PHE A 5 -0.20 9.53 0.21
CA PHE A 5 -1.51 10.17 0.19
C PHE A 5 -2.62 9.12 0.06
N ALA A 6 -3.75 9.35 0.72
CA ALA A 6 -4.96 8.56 0.49
C ALA A 6 -5.37 8.70 -0.99
N SER A 7 -5.63 7.58 -1.65
CA SER A 7 -6.21 7.58 -2.99
C SER A 7 -7.70 7.84 -2.92
N LYS A 8 -8.32 8.12 -4.06
CA LYS A 8 -9.77 8.33 -4.18
C LYS A 8 -10.56 7.21 -3.50
N PHE A 9 -10.22 5.95 -3.76
CA PHE A 9 -10.86 4.81 -3.10
C PHE A 9 -10.75 4.85 -1.58
N GLU A 10 -9.57 5.15 -1.03
CA GLU A 10 -9.39 5.20 0.42
C GLU A 10 -10.17 6.36 1.06
N ILE A 11 -10.29 7.50 0.36
CA ILE A 11 -11.12 8.63 0.78
C ILE A 11 -12.61 8.27 0.73
N GLU A 12 -13.07 7.55 -0.30
CA GLU A 12 -14.44 7.03 -0.39
C GLU A 12 -14.77 6.08 0.77
N VAL A 13 -13.85 5.16 1.10
CA VAL A 13 -13.99 4.28 2.26
C VAL A 13 -14.08 5.08 3.56
N LEU A 14 -13.22 6.08 3.74
CA LEU A 14 -13.27 6.96 4.92
C LEU A 14 -14.59 7.74 4.98
N ASN A 15 -15.04 8.31 3.87
CA ASN A 15 -16.31 9.05 3.80
C ASN A 15 -17.51 8.17 4.19
N LYS A 16 -17.54 6.93 3.70
CA LYS A 16 -18.57 5.95 4.08
C LYS A 16 -18.52 5.60 5.57
N LEU A 17 -17.33 5.29 6.09
CA LEU A 17 -17.18 4.86 7.49
C LEU A 17 -17.41 5.98 8.51
N LEU A 18 -17.06 7.21 8.13
CA LEU A 18 -17.12 8.38 9.01
C LEU A 18 -18.40 9.21 8.81
N ASN A 19 -19.21 8.86 7.80
CA ASN A 19 -20.33 9.67 7.34
C ASN A 19 -19.92 11.14 7.08
N LYS A 20 -18.86 11.32 6.29
CA LYS A 20 -18.30 12.63 5.93
C LYS A 20 -18.15 12.77 4.42
N ASN A 21 -17.93 14.00 3.95
CA ASN A 21 -17.65 14.34 2.56
C ASN A 21 -16.26 14.98 2.43
N LEU A 22 -15.22 14.23 2.80
CA LEU A 22 -13.83 14.67 2.69
C LEU A 22 -13.45 14.85 1.20
N PRO A 23 -12.84 15.99 0.81
CA PRO A 23 -12.38 16.23 -0.55
C PRO A 23 -11.24 15.29 -0.98
N TYR A 24 -11.17 14.97 -2.27
CA TYR A 24 -10.09 14.13 -2.82
C TYR A 24 -8.73 14.83 -2.92
N ASP A 25 -8.70 16.17 -2.90
CA ASP A 25 -7.49 16.97 -2.93
C ASP A 25 -6.91 17.22 -1.53
N LEU A 26 -7.50 16.64 -0.47
CA LEU A 26 -7.04 16.78 0.90
C LEU A 26 -5.78 15.94 1.14
N ALA A 27 -4.78 16.51 1.83
CA ALA A 27 -3.52 15.85 2.16
C ALA A 27 -3.67 14.85 3.33
N ILE A 28 -4.53 13.85 3.16
CA ILE A 28 -4.64 12.72 4.11
C ILE A 28 -3.46 11.79 3.90
N ILE A 29 -2.59 11.65 4.90
CA ILE A 29 -1.42 10.77 4.83
C ILE A 29 -1.73 9.46 5.54
N LEU A 30 -1.56 8.36 4.81
CA LEU A 30 -1.74 7.02 5.33
C LEU A 30 -0.38 6.38 5.61
N LYS A 31 -0.15 5.95 6.86
CA LYS A 31 1.09 5.27 7.26
C LYS A 31 0.85 3.81 7.57
N LYS A 32 1.54 2.92 6.85
CA LYS A 32 1.40 1.47 7.03
C LYS A 32 1.83 1.01 8.42
N ILE A 33 1.00 0.16 9.04
CA ILE A 33 1.33 -0.50 10.30
C ILE A 33 1.12 -2.01 10.19
N GLY A 34 1.68 -2.77 11.15
CA GLY A 34 1.49 -4.23 11.20
C GLY A 34 0.03 -4.61 11.46
N GLY A 35 -0.48 -5.56 10.68
CA GLY A 35 -1.85 -6.06 10.77
C GLY A 35 -1.97 -7.46 10.16
N LEU A 36 -3.20 -8.00 10.10
CA LEU A 36 -3.49 -9.22 9.34
C LEU A 36 -3.49 -8.96 7.84
N ASP A 37 -4.00 -7.80 7.43
CA ASP A 37 -4.09 -7.36 6.04
C ASP A 37 -3.83 -5.84 5.90
N TYR A 38 -4.69 -5.10 5.20
CA TYR A 38 -4.63 -3.65 5.11
C TYR A 38 -4.81 -3.03 6.49
N ARG A 39 -3.81 -2.26 6.92
CA ARG A 39 -3.89 -1.51 8.18
C ARG A 39 -2.99 -0.28 8.13
N LYS A 40 -3.59 0.89 8.25
CA LYS A 40 -2.87 2.17 8.18
C LYS A 40 -3.37 3.17 9.21
N LYS A 41 -2.45 3.94 9.79
CA LYS A 41 -2.79 5.14 10.53
C LYS A 41 -3.17 6.25 9.55
N VAL A 42 -4.26 6.94 9.84
CA VAL A 42 -4.80 8.04 9.03
C VAL A 42 -4.37 9.35 9.67
N PHE A 43 -3.62 10.18 8.94
CA PHE A 43 -3.16 11.48 9.42
C PHE A 43 -3.80 12.61 8.63
N LEU A 44 -4.22 13.65 9.35
CA LEU A 44 -4.66 14.93 8.82
C LEU A 44 -4.01 16.03 9.65
N ASP A 45 -3.38 17.01 9.01
CA ASP A 45 -2.63 18.10 9.67
C ASP A 45 -1.62 17.60 10.72
N GLY A 46 -0.89 16.52 10.39
CA GLY A 46 0.07 15.90 11.31
C GLY A 46 -0.55 15.13 12.50
N LYS A 47 -1.87 15.22 12.73
CA LYS A 47 -2.60 14.51 13.78
C LYS A 47 -3.11 13.16 13.29
N CYS A 48 -2.93 12.12 14.09
CA CYS A 48 -3.37 10.76 13.76
C CYS A 48 -4.86 10.60 14.11
N LEU A 49 -5.76 10.69 13.14
CA LEU A 49 -7.21 10.56 13.39
C LEU A 49 -7.59 9.17 13.86
N GLY A 50 -6.92 8.12 13.39
CA GLY A 50 -7.25 6.75 13.77
C GLY A 50 -6.55 5.72 12.90
N ILE A 51 -7.08 4.50 12.92
CA ILE A 51 -6.59 3.39 12.09
C ILE A 51 -7.69 2.98 11.11
N LEU A 52 -7.38 3.01 9.82
CA LEU A 52 -8.16 2.35 8.78
C LEU A 52 -7.66 0.91 8.61
N GLU A 53 -8.57 -0.05 8.70
CA GLU A 53 -8.27 -1.48 8.66
C GLU A 53 -9.26 -2.22 7.76
N PHE A 54 -8.77 -3.22 7.02
CA PHE A 54 -9.64 -4.22 6.42
C PHE A 54 -9.70 -5.46 7.32
N ASP A 55 -10.87 -5.73 7.89
CA ASP A 55 -11.07 -6.81 8.85
C ASP A 55 -11.34 -8.13 8.14
N LEU A 56 -10.37 -9.06 8.18
CA LEU A 56 -10.51 -10.38 7.56
C LEU A 56 -11.58 -11.27 8.19
N LEU A 57 -12.04 -10.98 9.41
CA LEU A 57 -13.10 -11.76 10.04
C LEU A 57 -14.44 -11.47 9.34
N ASN A 58 -14.76 -10.18 9.20
CA ASN A 58 -16.03 -9.70 8.64
C ASN A 58 -15.95 -9.38 7.14
N LEU A 59 -14.75 -9.40 6.55
CA LEU A 59 -14.47 -9.01 5.16
C LEU A 59 -14.94 -7.59 4.83
N ASP A 60 -14.79 -6.67 5.78
CA ASP A 60 -15.25 -5.28 5.66
C ASP A 60 -14.23 -4.29 6.23
N TRP A 61 -14.35 -3.04 5.80
CA TRP A 61 -13.54 -1.93 6.27
C TRP A 61 -13.98 -1.45 7.65
N LYS A 62 -13.01 -1.09 8.49
CA LYS A 62 -13.25 -0.53 9.83
C LYS A 62 -12.35 0.67 10.06
N PHE A 63 -12.90 1.67 10.75
CA PHE A 63 -12.13 2.78 11.27
C PHE A 63 -12.12 2.72 12.80
N HIS A 64 -10.92 2.73 13.37
CA HIS A 64 -10.71 2.79 14.82
C HIS A 64 -10.25 4.20 15.18
N PRO A 65 -11.16 5.07 15.67
CA PRO A 65 -10.84 6.47 15.95
C PRO A 65 -9.86 6.60 17.13
N TYR A 66 -8.98 7.58 17.02
CA TYR A 66 -8.19 8.13 18.12
C TYR A 66 -8.84 9.43 18.63
N ALA A 67 -8.32 9.99 19.72
CA ALA A 67 -8.89 11.20 20.31
C ALA A 67 -8.94 12.37 19.31
N SER A 68 -7.92 12.50 18.45
CA SER A 68 -7.83 13.55 17.43
C SER A 68 -8.89 13.46 16.32
N TYR A 69 -9.56 12.32 16.13
CA TYR A 69 -10.73 12.27 15.24
C TYR A 69 -11.86 13.18 15.74
N TYR A 70 -12.06 13.25 17.05
CA TYR A 70 -13.10 14.08 17.67
C TYR A 70 -12.72 15.57 17.77
N LEU A 71 -11.65 15.99 17.08
CA LEU A 71 -11.39 17.40 16.77
C LEU A 71 -12.13 17.85 15.49
N ILE A 72 -12.53 16.90 14.63
CA ILE A 72 -13.28 17.16 13.38
C ILE A 72 -14.66 16.47 13.39
N GLU A 73 -14.99 15.81 14.50
CA GLU A 73 -16.28 15.18 14.76
C GLU A 73 -16.75 15.61 16.15
N PRO A 74 -17.92 16.27 16.28
CA PRO A 74 -18.40 16.71 17.58
C PRO A 74 -18.54 15.53 18.57
N PRO A 75 -18.03 15.66 19.81
CA PRO A 75 -18.21 14.64 20.83
C PRO A 75 -19.70 14.55 21.23
N LYS A 76 -20.20 13.33 21.43
CA LYS A 76 -21.59 13.09 21.83
C LYS A 76 -21.77 13.05 23.35
N ILE A 77 -20.73 12.68 24.10
CA ILE A 77 -20.84 12.51 25.56
C ILE A 77 -20.08 13.64 26.27
N GLN A 78 -20.76 14.31 27.19
CA GLN A 78 -20.20 15.33 28.05
C GLN A 78 -19.88 14.74 29.43
N ILE A 79 -18.67 15.00 29.91
CA ILE A 79 -18.19 14.50 31.20
C ILE A 79 -17.73 15.69 32.04
N LYS A 80 -18.22 15.75 33.28
CA LYS A 80 -17.88 16.78 34.27
C LYS A 80 -16.35 16.88 34.46
N PRO A 81 -15.80 18.10 34.56
CA PRO A 81 -14.41 18.32 34.92
C PRO A 81 -14.04 17.54 36.20
N THR A 82 -12.91 16.85 36.16
CA THR A 82 -12.46 16.03 37.29
C THR A 82 -10.94 16.02 37.39
N LYS A 83 -10.44 15.98 38.62
CA LYS A 83 -9.01 15.74 38.90
C LYS A 83 -8.60 14.28 38.64
N LYS A 84 -9.56 13.37 38.43
CA LYS A 84 -9.28 11.95 38.17
C LYS A 84 -8.67 11.77 36.78
N ARG A 85 -7.54 11.05 36.71
CA ARG A 85 -7.00 10.56 35.43
C ARG A 85 -7.93 9.49 34.85
N LEU A 86 -8.70 9.82 33.82
CA LEU A 86 -9.68 8.92 33.21
C LEU A 86 -9.17 8.11 32.01
N LYS A 87 -8.09 8.51 31.34
CA LYS A 87 -7.52 7.75 30.20
C LYS A 87 -7.25 6.31 30.59
N GLY A 88 -7.86 5.37 29.87
CA GLY A 88 -7.77 3.93 30.12
C GLY A 88 -8.76 3.38 31.17
N LYS A 89 -9.63 4.21 31.75
CA LYS A 89 -10.57 3.83 32.84
C LYS A 89 -12.03 3.92 32.41
N LYS A 90 -12.89 3.18 33.12
CA LYS A 90 -14.35 3.36 33.04
C LYS A 90 -14.72 4.69 33.70
N VAL A 91 -15.70 5.39 33.13
CA VAL A 91 -16.18 6.68 33.64
C VAL A 91 -17.29 6.41 34.66
N PRO A 92 -17.17 6.86 35.91
CA PRO A 92 -18.26 6.85 36.88
C PRO A 92 -19.51 7.54 36.33
N LEU A 93 -20.68 6.93 36.46
CA LEU A 93 -21.92 7.44 35.87
C LEU A 93 -22.29 8.85 36.35
N ASN A 94 -21.96 9.18 37.60
CA ASN A 94 -22.21 10.51 38.18
C ASN A 94 -21.37 11.63 37.55
N LEU A 95 -20.33 11.30 36.79
CA LEU A 95 -19.53 12.26 36.03
C LEU A 95 -20.06 12.48 34.61
N ILE A 96 -21.01 11.68 34.13
CA ILE A 96 -21.55 11.77 32.77
C ILE A 96 -22.80 12.66 32.83
N GLU A 97 -22.80 13.76 32.07
CA GLU A 97 -23.88 14.75 32.13
C GLU A 97 -25.10 14.30 31.32
N ASN A 98 -24.87 13.61 30.21
CA ASN A 98 -25.90 13.13 29.29
C ASN A 98 -25.87 11.60 29.18
N ILE A 99 -26.20 10.91 30.27
CA ILE A 99 -26.13 9.45 30.36
C ILE A 99 -27.02 8.71 29.35
N GLU A 100 -28.11 9.34 28.90
CA GLU A 100 -29.07 8.76 27.95
C GLU A 100 -28.40 8.40 26.62
N GLU A 101 -27.44 9.20 26.15
CA GLU A 101 -26.66 8.94 24.93
C GLU A 101 -25.91 7.60 24.94
N ILE A 102 -25.61 7.06 26.14
CA ILE A 102 -24.93 5.76 26.26
C ILE A 102 -25.88 4.62 25.88
N LYS A 103 -27.19 4.79 26.09
CA LYS A 103 -28.18 3.72 25.83
C LYS A 103 -28.26 3.40 24.33
N ASP A 104 -28.14 4.41 23.48
CA ASP A 104 -28.23 4.29 22.02
C ASP A 104 -27.01 3.65 21.36
N LEU A 105 -25.87 3.60 22.07
CA LEU A 105 -24.65 2.98 21.56
C LEU A 105 -24.74 1.44 21.60
N LYS A 106 -24.11 0.76 20.65
CA LYS A 106 -23.90 -0.70 20.70
C LYS A 106 -22.71 -1.04 21.60
N GLU A 107 -22.68 -2.24 22.17
CA GLU A 107 -21.52 -2.71 22.93
C GLU A 107 -20.27 -2.71 22.04
N ASN A 108 -19.15 -2.20 22.57
CA ASN A 108 -17.91 -1.93 21.83
C ASN A 108 -17.96 -0.82 20.77
N GLU A 109 -19.04 -0.05 20.67
CA GLU A 109 -19.09 1.11 19.79
C GLU A 109 -18.20 2.25 20.32
N TYR A 110 -17.51 2.94 19.41
CA TYR A 110 -16.71 4.11 19.73
C TYR A 110 -17.58 5.36 19.79
N VAL A 111 -17.31 6.24 20.74
CA VAL A 111 -18.04 7.50 20.91
C VAL A 111 -17.09 8.62 21.33
N GLY A 112 -17.37 9.83 20.86
CA GLY A 112 -16.63 11.03 21.21
C GLY A 112 -17.01 11.54 22.58
N VAL A 113 -16.02 11.97 23.35
CA VAL A 113 -16.22 12.52 24.69
C VAL A 113 -15.58 13.88 24.84
N GLU A 114 -16.16 14.71 25.69
CA GLU A 114 -15.64 16.03 26.06
C GLU A 114 -15.44 16.14 27.57
N ILE A 115 -14.27 16.65 28.00
CA ILE A 115 -13.93 16.95 29.40
C ILE A 115 -13.21 18.29 29.42
N GLY A 116 -13.91 19.37 29.77
CA GLY A 116 -13.34 20.71 29.81
C GLY A 116 -12.60 21.07 28.51
N ASN A 117 -11.28 21.22 28.58
CA ASN A 117 -10.42 21.55 27.43
C ASN A 117 -9.90 20.33 26.65
N TYR A 118 -10.42 19.13 26.94
CA TYR A 118 -10.05 17.89 26.27
C TYR A 118 -11.21 17.33 25.47
N VAL A 119 -10.87 16.72 24.34
CA VAL A 119 -11.74 15.79 23.63
C VAL A 119 -11.10 14.41 23.62
N GLY A 120 -11.90 13.37 23.41
CA GLY A 120 -11.35 12.05 23.27
C GLY A 120 -12.30 11.02 22.72
N VAL A 121 -11.84 9.79 22.80
CA VAL A 121 -12.58 8.63 22.33
C VAL A 121 -12.83 7.69 23.51
N ALA A 122 -14.07 7.26 23.65
CA ALA A 122 -14.48 6.20 24.57
C ALA A 122 -15.09 5.03 23.80
N ILE A 123 -15.23 3.91 24.51
CA ILE A 123 -15.92 2.72 24.02
C ILE A 123 -17.03 2.34 24.99
N LYS A 124 -18.20 1.92 24.50
CA LYS A 124 -19.26 1.38 25.37
C LYS A 124 -18.81 0.08 26.05
N LYS A 125 -19.11 0.00 27.35
CA LYS A 125 -18.84 -1.15 28.24
C LYS A 125 -19.99 -1.36 29.23
N GLY A 126 -20.97 -2.14 28.83
CA GLY A 126 -22.21 -2.31 29.58
C GLY A 126 -22.93 -0.98 29.71
N ASN A 127 -23.25 -0.58 30.95
CA ASN A 127 -23.99 0.66 31.23
C ASN A 127 -23.09 1.91 31.35
N SER A 128 -21.80 1.80 31.05
CA SER A 128 -20.81 2.88 31.17
C SER A 128 -19.92 2.91 29.94
N ILE A 129 -19.02 3.89 29.88
CA ILE A 129 -18.02 4.04 28.83
C ILE A 129 -16.61 3.91 29.42
N LYS A 130 -15.67 3.40 28.62
CA LYS A 130 -14.24 3.37 28.94
C LYS A 130 -13.50 4.33 28.05
N ILE A 131 -12.82 5.32 28.63
CA ILE A 131 -11.97 6.26 27.89
C ILE A 131 -10.78 5.48 27.31
N LYS A 132 -10.60 5.52 25.99
CA LYS A 132 -9.46 4.93 25.29
C LYS A 132 -8.32 5.92 25.18
N ASP A 133 -8.63 7.16 24.82
CA ASP A 133 -7.65 8.21 24.59
C ASP A 133 -8.26 9.61 24.80
N LEU A 134 -7.41 10.60 25.10
CA LEU A 134 -7.76 12.00 25.28
C LEU A 134 -6.67 12.86 24.66
N THR A 135 -7.06 13.99 24.07
CA THR A 135 -6.18 15.04 23.56
C THR A 135 -6.73 16.41 23.94
N LEU A 136 -5.86 17.42 24.00
CA LEU A 136 -6.30 18.79 24.12
C LEU A 136 -7.11 19.19 22.88
N LYS A 137 -8.14 20.02 23.09
CA LYS A 137 -8.83 20.74 22.02
C LYS A 137 -7.81 21.58 21.26
N ASP A 138 -7.85 21.48 19.95
CA ASP A 138 -6.93 22.13 19.04
C ASP A 138 -7.51 22.09 17.62
N ASP A 139 -7.24 23.10 16.81
CA ASP A 139 -7.80 23.19 15.47
C ASP A 139 -7.09 22.21 14.51
N ILE A 140 -7.83 21.68 13.53
CA ILE A 140 -7.26 20.86 12.45
C ILE A 140 -7.41 21.62 11.14
N LYS A 141 -6.28 21.85 10.46
CA LYS A 141 -6.28 22.45 9.12
C LYS A 141 -6.54 21.39 8.06
N PHE A 142 -7.45 21.69 7.15
CA PHE A 142 -7.71 20.86 5.99
C PHE A 142 -6.72 21.19 4.86
N GLU A 143 -5.44 20.88 5.09
CA GLU A 143 -4.36 21.11 4.12
C GLU A 143 -4.62 20.34 2.83
N LYS A 144 -4.54 21.02 1.69
CA LYS A 144 -4.61 20.37 0.37
C LYS A 144 -3.28 19.75 -0.01
N ILE A 145 -3.30 18.73 -0.88
CA ILE A 145 -2.10 18.11 -1.44
C ILE A 145 -1.18 19.18 -2.04
N GLN A 146 -1.72 20.14 -2.78
CA GLN A 146 -0.92 21.22 -3.39
C GLN A 146 -0.14 22.07 -2.37
N ASP A 147 -0.73 22.32 -1.19
CA ASP A 147 -0.05 23.03 -0.11
C ASP A 147 1.09 22.20 0.48
N TYR A 148 0.83 20.90 0.69
CA TYR A 148 1.87 19.96 1.12
C TYR A 148 3.03 19.93 0.11
N LEU A 149 2.74 19.85 -1.19
CA LEU A 149 3.73 19.84 -2.26
C LEU A 149 4.57 21.11 -2.26
N ARG A 150 3.93 22.28 -2.16
CA ARG A 150 4.60 23.58 -2.09
C ARG A 150 5.57 23.67 -0.91
N LYS A 151 5.16 23.20 0.28
CA LYS A 151 6.02 23.16 1.49
C LYS A 151 7.20 22.19 1.34
N ASN A 152 7.03 21.11 0.57
CA ASN A 152 8.03 20.06 0.44
C ASN A 152 8.89 20.14 -0.84
N LYS A 153 8.61 21.08 -1.75
CA LYS A 153 9.23 21.17 -3.09
C LYS A 153 10.76 21.09 -3.06
N GLU A 154 11.40 21.88 -2.21
CA GLU A 154 12.88 21.92 -2.13
C GLU A 154 13.47 20.61 -1.58
N ARG A 155 12.75 19.92 -0.68
CA ARG A 155 13.16 18.60 -0.20
C ARG A 155 13.07 17.56 -1.32
N ILE A 156 12.01 17.59 -2.12
CA ILE A 156 11.83 16.68 -3.26
C ILE A 156 12.91 16.91 -4.32
N LYS A 157 13.23 18.17 -4.66
CA LYS A 157 14.35 18.49 -5.56
C LYS A 157 15.70 17.97 -5.07
N LYS A 158 15.98 18.03 -3.76
CA LYS A 158 17.20 17.46 -3.18
C LYS A 158 17.28 15.93 -3.35
N LEU A 159 16.15 15.24 -3.18
CA LEU A 159 16.07 13.80 -3.43
C LEU A 159 16.31 13.48 -4.90
N GLU A 160 15.67 14.22 -5.80
CA GLU A 160 15.87 14.10 -7.25
C GLU A 160 17.33 14.32 -7.66
N LYS A 161 17.97 15.38 -7.16
CA LYS A 161 19.41 15.65 -7.40
C LYS A 161 20.29 14.49 -6.92
N THR A 162 19.96 13.89 -5.78
CA THR A 162 20.70 12.74 -5.25
C THR A 162 20.55 11.52 -6.17
N SER A 163 19.33 11.20 -6.57
CA SER A 163 19.02 10.10 -7.48
C SER A 163 19.67 10.27 -8.85
N THR A 164 19.59 11.46 -9.45
CA THR A 164 20.23 11.77 -10.73
C THR A 164 21.76 11.69 -10.66
N SER A 165 22.36 12.09 -9.53
CA SER A 165 23.81 11.96 -9.32
C SER A 165 24.26 10.50 -9.26
N ILE A 166 23.46 9.62 -8.63
CA ILE A 166 23.70 8.17 -8.62
C ILE A 166 23.62 7.61 -10.04
N ILE A 167 22.59 7.97 -10.80
CA ILE A 167 22.40 7.50 -12.17
C ILE A 167 23.57 7.95 -13.06
N LYS A 168 24.00 9.22 -12.98
CA LYS A 168 25.15 9.74 -13.74
C LYS A 168 26.43 8.95 -13.48
N LYS A 169 26.75 8.71 -12.21
CA LYS A 169 27.90 7.88 -11.80
C LYS A 169 27.88 6.50 -12.46
N TYR A 170 26.72 5.84 -12.48
CA TYR A 170 26.60 4.51 -13.09
C TYR A 170 26.61 4.55 -14.62
N ASN A 171 26.03 5.59 -15.22
CA ASN A 171 26.10 5.81 -16.67
C ASN A 171 27.55 5.98 -17.14
N GLU A 172 28.34 6.82 -16.47
CA GLU A 172 29.77 7.02 -16.75
C GLU A 172 30.56 5.71 -16.63
N LYS A 173 30.38 4.99 -15.52
CA LYS A 173 30.99 3.67 -15.31
C LYS A 173 30.62 2.68 -16.41
N CYS A 174 29.37 2.70 -16.87
CA CYS A 174 28.90 1.84 -17.95
C CYS A 174 29.55 2.21 -19.29
N LYS A 175 29.67 3.51 -19.61
CA LYS A 175 30.36 3.99 -20.82
C LYS A 175 31.84 3.61 -20.81
N GLU A 176 32.55 3.81 -19.70
CA GLU A 176 33.98 3.48 -19.56
C GLU A 176 34.28 1.98 -19.74
N LYS A 177 33.40 1.12 -19.21
CA LYS A 177 33.60 -0.33 -19.18
C LYS A 177 32.84 -1.08 -20.28
N ASN A 178 32.17 -0.35 -21.17
CA ASN A 178 31.28 -0.91 -22.19
C ASN A 178 30.26 -1.90 -21.59
N ILE A 179 29.61 -1.52 -20.48
CA ILE A 179 28.58 -2.30 -19.79
C ILE A 179 27.20 -1.77 -20.21
N THR A 180 26.29 -2.66 -20.57
CA THR A 180 24.91 -2.29 -20.91
C THR A 180 24.16 -1.79 -19.67
N ILE A 181 23.38 -0.73 -19.83
CA ILE A 181 22.49 -0.21 -18.79
C ILE A 181 21.04 -0.18 -19.30
N ASN A 182 20.10 -0.66 -18.49
CA ASN A 182 18.67 -0.66 -18.79
C ASN A 182 17.84 -0.31 -17.54
N ALA A 183 16.53 -0.21 -17.68
CA ALA A 183 15.60 0.04 -16.58
C ALA A 183 14.54 -1.05 -16.47
N SER A 184 14.25 -1.49 -15.24
CA SER A 184 13.13 -2.37 -14.93
C SER A 184 11.85 -1.53 -14.76
N PHE A 185 10.99 -1.55 -15.76
CA PHE A 185 9.76 -0.74 -15.80
C PHE A 185 8.52 -1.62 -15.65
N SER A 186 7.92 -1.63 -14.46
CA SER A 186 6.74 -2.47 -14.16
C SER A 186 5.38 -1.79 -14.39
N GLY A 187 5.38 -0.49 -14.73
CA GLY A 187 4.17 0.33 -14.75
C GLY A 187 3.64 0.73 -13.37
N GLY A 188 4.38 0.43 -12.29
CA GLY A 188 4.12 0.97 -10.95
C GLY A 188 4.72 2.36 -10.76
N LYS A 189 4.28 3.09 -9.72
CA LYS A 189 4.73 4.45 -9.41
C LYS A 189 6.26 4.53 -9.24
N ASP A 190 6.86 3.59 -8.52
CA ASP A 190 8.28 3.65 -8.16
C ASP A 190 9.16 3.40 -9.39
N SER A 191 8.80 2.37 -10.19
CA SER A 191 9.50 2.10 -11.45
C SER A 191 9.29 3.20 -12.49
N SER A 192 8.15 3.89 -12.47
CA SER A 192 7.91 5.03 -13.38
C SER A 192 8.87 6.17 -13.07
N VAL A 193 8.98 6.56 -11.79
CA VAL A 193 9.93 7.61 -11.36
C VAL A 193 11.37 7.22 -11.65
N SER A 194 11.81 6.01 -11.25
CA SER A 194 13.20 5.61 -11.47
C SER A 194 13.57 5.52 -12.95
N THR A 195 12.63 5.10 -13.81
CA THR A 195 12.85 5.02 -15.27
C THR A 195 12.90 6.40 -15.89
N LEU A 196 12.01 7.32 -15.52
CA LEU A 196 12.04 8.70 -16.05
C LEU A 196 13.33 9.43 -15.67
N LEU A 197 13.73 9.38 -14.39
CA LEU A 197 15.00 9.97 -13.95
C LEU A 197 16.20 9.40 -14.69
N ALA A 198 16.16 8.12 -15.07
CA ALA A 198 17.22 7.49 -15.82
C ALA A 198 17.20 7.88 -17.31
N ASN A 199 16.01 7.98 -17.91
CA ASN A 199 15.81 8.36 -19.30
C ASN A 199 16.24 9.81 -19.60
N GLU A 200 16.25 10.68 -18.59
CA GLU A 200 16.79 12.04 -18.71
C GLU A 200 18.32 12.10 -18.81
N ILE A 201 19.02 11.01 -18.45
CA ILE A 201 20.49 10.97 -18.31
C ILE A 201 21.15 9.99 -19.28
N ILE A 202 20.46 8.88 -19.56
CA ILE A 202 20.99 7.77 -20.34
C ILE A 202 20.34 7.83 -21.72
N ASP A 203 21.18 8.09 -22.72
CA ASP A 203 20.80 8.09 -24.12
C ASP A 203 20.27 6.71 -24.53
N ASP A 204 19.09 6.67 -25.18
CA ASP A 204 18.42 5.45 -25.64
C ASP A 204 18.28 4.35 -24.55
N LEU A 205 17.89 4.75 -23.33
CA LEU A 205 17.67 3.82 -22.24
C LEU A 205 16.58 2.80 -22.56
N GLU A 206 16.96 1.52 -22.63
CA GLU A 206 16.01 0.42 -22.74
C GLU A 206 15.20 0.27 -21.44
N ALA A 207 13.89 0.47 -21.52
CA ALA A 207 12.93 0.18 -20.46
C ALA A 207 12.30 -1.20 -20.69
N ILE A 208 12.55 -2.15 -19.78
CA ILE A 208 12.08 -3.52 -19.90
C ILE A 208 10.84 -3.75 -19.03
N PHE A 209 9.74 -4.16 -19.66
CA PHE A 209 8.53 -4.64 -19.01
C PHE A 209 8.38 -6.15 -19.22
N VAL A 210 8.17 -6.90 -18.15
CA VAL A 210 7.90 -8.34 -18.23
C VAL A 210 6.40 -8.60 -18.05
N ASP A 211 5.73 -8.92 -19.16
CA ASP A 211 4.32 -9.28 -19.18
C ASP A 211 4.15 -10.73 -18.75
N THR A 212 3.66 -10.92 -17.53
CA THR A 212 3.41 -12.25 -16.96
C THR A 212 2.21 -12.98 -17.57
N GLY A 213 1.41 -12.30 -18.40
CA GLY A 213 0.08 -12.77 -18.81
C GLY A 213 -0.97 -12.66 -17.70
N LEU A 214 -0.58 -12.18 -16.51
CA LEU A 214 -1.45 -12.03 -15.33
C LEU A 214 -1.62 -10.57 -14.90
N GLU A 215 -1.15 -9.63 -15.71
CA GLU A 215 -1.28 -8.21 -15.44
C GLU A 215 -2.72 -7.74 -15.74
N PHE A 216 -3.17 -6.69 -15.07
CA PHE A 216 -4.43 -6.04 -15.44
C PHE A 216 -4.32 -5.42 -16.84
N LYS A 217 -5.43 -5.43 -17.60
CA LYS A 217 -5.49 -4.79 -18.93
C LYS A 217 -5.13 -3.31 -18.85
N GLU A 218 -5.51 -2.62 -17.78
CA GLU A 218 -5.12 -1.23 -17.52
C GLU A 218 -3.62 -1.07 -17.35
N THR A 219 -2.94 -2.01 -16.71
CA THR A 219 -1.47 -1.95 -16.53
C THR A 219 -0.75 -2.08 -17.87
N THR A 220 -1.13 -3.06 -18.69
CA THR A 220 -0.47 -3.25 -20.01
C THR A 220 -0.75 -2.09 -20.96
N LYS A 221 -1.97 -1.51 -20.92
CA LYS A 221 -2.30 -0.27 -21.64
C LYS A 221 -1.50 0.92 -21.12
N PHE A 222 -1.41 1.08 -19.79
CA PHE A 222 -0.66 2.15 -19.15
C PHE A 222 0.82 2.11 -19.55
N VAL A 223 1.48 0.95 -19.45
CA VAL A 223 2.90 0.79 -19.81
C VAL A 223 3.18 1.25 -21.24
N LYS A 224 2.36 0.82 -22.21
CA LYS A 224 2.51 1.22 -23.62
C LYS A 224 2.27 2.72 -23.84
N LYS A 225 1.21 3.27 -23.22
CA LYS A 225 0.89 4.70 -23.33
C LYS A 225 1.98 5.57 -22.69
N PHE A 226 2.44 5.17 -21.50
CA PHE A 226 3.48 5.86 -20.75
C PHE A 226 4.80 5.87 -21.53
N ALA A 227 5.23 4.72 -22.05
CA ALA A 227 6.43 4.64 -22.88
C ALA A 227 6.35 5.56 -24.11
N LYS A 228 5.21 5.57 -24.81
CA LYS A 228 5.01 6.48 -25.95
C LYS A 228 5.04 7.95 -25.53
N LYS A 229 4.37 8.31 -24.42
CA LYS A 229 4.28 9.70 -23.94
C LYS A 229 5.63 10.27 -23.54
N TYR A 230 6.47 9.45 -22.90
CA TYR A 230 7.75 9.88 -22.34
C TYR A 230 8.96 9.43 -23.19
N GLY A 231 8.74 8.94 -24.42
CA GLY A 231 9.81 8.59 -25.35
C GLY A 231 10.71 7.44 -24.87
N LEU A 232 10.17 6.46 -24.15
CA LEU A 232 10.95 5.32 -23.65
C LEU A 232 11.14 4.26 -24.73
N ASN A 233 12.36 3.75 -24.86
CA ASN A 233 12.67 2.56 -25.67
C ASN A 233 12.14 1.31 -24.95
N LEU A 234 10.87 0.96 -25.19
CA LEU A 234 10.18 -0.10 -24.44
C LEU A 234 10.36 -1.48 -25.06
N THR A 235 10.99 -2.37 -24.31
CA THR A 235 11.04 -3.81 -24.59
C THR A 235 10.00 -4.55 -23.74
N ILE A 236 9.10 -5.30 -24.39
CA ILE A 236 8.10 -6.14 -23.71
C ILE A 236 8.51 -7.62 -23.83
N LEU A 237 8.87 -8.22 -22.70
CA LEU A 237 9.16 -9.65 -22.61
C LEU A 237 7.88 -10.40 -22.24
N LYS A 238 7.47 -11.35 -23.07
CA LYS A 238 6.32 -12.22 -22.77
C LYS A 238 6.75 -13.43 -21.97
N SER A 239 5.95 -13.77 -20.98
CA SER A 239 6.17 -14.91 -20.11
C SER A 239 5.77 -16.24 -20.74
N LYS A 240 6.23 -17.34 -20.12
CA LYS A 240 5.67 -18.69 -20.33
C LYS A 240 4.25 -18.75 -19.79
N ASP A 241 3.45 -19.69 -20.30
CA ASP A 241 2.07 -19.89 -19.87
C ASP A 241 2.00 -20.25 -18.37
N PHE A 242 1.47 -19.31 -17.58
CA PHE A 242 1.26 -19.49 -16.15
C PHE A 242 0.34 -20.67 -15.84
N TRP A 243 -0.72 -20.87 -16.64
CA TRP A 243 -1.75 -21.87 -16.37
C TRP A 243 -1.21 -23.28 -16.56
N LYS A 244 -0.36 -23.48 -17.58
CA LYS A 244 0.38 -24.73 -17.74
C LYS A 244 1.35 -24.97 -16.57
N ALA A 245 2.11 -23.96 -16.17
CA ALA A 245 3.04 -24.09 -15.05
C ALA A 245 2.32 -24.33 -13.70
N LEU A 246 1.08 -23.86 -13.56
CA LEU A 246 0.23 -24.10 -12.38
C LEU A 246 -0.11 -25.58 -12.22
N GLU A 247 -0.39 -26.30 -13.31
CA GLU A 247 -0.68 -27.74 -13.27
C GLU A 247 0.51 -28.53 -12.71
N GLU A 248 1.73 -28.14 -13.08
CA GLU A 248 2.97 -28.79 -12.63
C GLU A 248 3.37 -28.40 -11.20
N ASN A 249 3.18 -27.14 -10.81
CA ASN A 249 3.74 -26.57 -9.57
C ASN A 249 2.70 -26.35 -8.45
N GLY A 250 1.41 -26.47 -8.76
CA GLY A 250 0.30 -26.15 -7.86
C GLY A 250 0.19 -24.66 -7.52
N ILE A 251 -0.75 -24.33 -6.62
CA ILE A 251 -1.06 -22.95 -6.24
C ILE A 251 0.18 -22.22 -5.70
N PRO A 252 0.57 -21.06 -6.28
CA PRO A 252 1.68 -20.27 -5.76
C PRO A 252 1.31 -19.70 -4.39
N THR A 253 2.24 -19.81 -3.44
CA THR A 253 2.07 -19.35 -2.05
C THR A 253 3.08 -18.26 -1.71
N LYS A 254 2.97 -17.65 -0.53
CA LYS A 254 3.96 -16.70 -0.02
C LYS A 254 5.32 -17.37 0.20
N GLU A 255 5.32 -18.65 0.57
CA GLU A 255 6.51 -19.47 0.79
C GLU A 255 7.10 -19.97 -0.53
N ASN A 256 6.26 -20.43 -1.46
CA ASN A 256 6.69 -20.93 -2.77
C ASN A 256 6.15 -20.05 -3.91
N ARG A 257 6.90 -18.98 -4.21
CA ARG A 257 6.59 -18.04 -5.30
C ARG A 257 7.20 -18.48 -6.62
N TRP A 258 6.99 -19.73 -7.02
CA TRP A 258 7.52 -20.28 -8.28
C TRP A 258 7.13 -19.40 -9.49
N CYS A 259 5.94 -18.79 -9.45
CA CYS A 259 5.46 -17.90 -10.50
C CYS A 259 6.36 -16.67 -10.72
N ASN A 260 7.09 -16.20 -9.71
CA ASN A 260 8.07 -15.14 -9.89
C ASN A 260 9.27 -15.63 -10.72
N SER A 261 9.79 -16.82 -10.42
CA SER A 261 10.91 -17.41 -11.15
C SER A 261 10.50 -17.75 -12.58
N VAL A 262 9.41 -18.50 -12.74
CA VAL A 262 8.92 -18.97 -14.04
C VAL A 262 8.44 -17.80 -14.89
N CYS A 263 7.60 -16.92 -14.32
CA CYS A 263 6.90 -15.95 -15.13
C CYS A 263 7.62 -14.60 -15.28
N LYS A 264 8.55 -14.25 -14.39
CA LYS A 264 9.26 -12.96 -14.43
C LYS A 264 10.74 -13.11 -14.67
N LEU A 265 11.42 -13.88 -13.82
CA LEU A 265 12.88 -13.91 -13.81
C LEU A 265 13.46 -14.74 -14.95
N ASN A 266 12.84 -15.85 -15.35
CA ASN A 266 13.31 -16.67 -16.47
C ASN A 266 13.24 -15.93 -17.82
N PRO A 267 12.12 -15.30 -18.21
CA PRO A 267 12.08 -14.49 -19.44
C PRO A 267 13.13 -13.37 -19.45
N LEU A 268 13.30 -12.68 -18.31
CA LEU A 268 14.30 -11.63 -18.16
C LEU A 268 15.72 -12.19 -18.26
N LYS A 269 16.02 -13.29 -17.57
CA LYS A 269 17.33 -13.95 -17.62
C LYS A 269 17.71 -14.29 -19.05
N ASN A 270 16.84 -15.01 -19.75
CA ASN A 270 17.08 -15.42 -21.15
C ASN A 270 17.31 -14.20 -22.05
N TYR A 271 16.55 -13.12 -21.84
CA TYR A 271 16.75 -11.89 -22.61
C TYR A 271 18.10 -11.22 -22.34
N LEU A 272 18.59 -11.26 -21.10
CA LEU A 272 19.83 -10.62 -20.70
C LEU A 272 21.09 -11.47 -21.00
N GLU A 273 20.97 -12.75 -21.36
CA GLU A 273 22.10 -13.64 -21.69
C GLU A 273 22.96 -13.14 -22.86
N LYS A 274 22.40 -12.32 -23.75
CA LYS A 274 23.15 -11.68 -24.85
C LYS A 274 24.21 -10.67 -24.38
N TYR A 275 24.16 -10.24 -23.13
CA TYR A 275 25.07 -9.24 -22.57
C TYR A 275 26.08 -9.88 -21.62
N ARG A 276 27.35 -9.45 -21.69
CA ARG A 276 28.38 -9.89 -20.75
C ARG A 276 28.09 -9.43 -19.31
N GLU A 277 27.68 -8.18 -19.15
CA GLU A 277 27.31 -7.58 -17.87
C GLU A 277 26.23 -6.51 -18.11
N VAL A 278 25.27 -6.41 -17.19
CA VAL A 278 24.13 -5.48 -17.30
C VAL A 278 23.88 -4.80 -15.97
N TYR A 279 23.73 -3.48 -16.01
CA TYR A 279 23.26 -2.69 -14.88
C TYR A 279 21.79 -2.35 -15.10
N THR A 280 20.93 -2.67 -14.15
CA THR A 280 19.48 -2.46 -14.26
C THR A 280 19.03 -1.45 -13.21
N ILE A 281 18.54 -0.30 -13.65
CA ILE A 281 17.84 0.66 -12.81
C ILE A 281 16.55 0.02 -12.26
N ASP A 282 16.38 0.03 -10.95
CA ASP A 282 15.26 -0.60 -10.24
C ASP A 282 14.65 0.39 -9.23
N GLY A 283 13.33 0.51 -9.23
CA GLY A 283 12.57 1.42 -8.37
C GLY A 283 12.40 0.96 -6.91
N SER A 284 13.12 -0.07 -6.44
CA SER A 284 12.99 -0.57 -5.07
C SER A 284 13.48 0.43 -4.02
N ARG A 285 12.77 0.50 -2.88
CA ARG A 285 13.02 1.45 -1.79
C ARG A 285 13.17 0.73 -0.44
N LYS A 286 13.95 1.31 0.49
CA LYS A 286 14.15 0.74 1.84
C LYS A 286 12.85 0.61 2.62
N PHE A 287 11.93 1.56 2.44
CA PHE A 287 10.75 1.67 3.30
C PHE A 287 9.60 0.72 2.95
N GLU A 288 9.68 -0.04 1.85
CA GLU A 288 8.59 -0.94 1.40
C GLU A 288 8.44 -2.20 2.27
N SER A 289 9.54 -2.70 2.84
CA SER A 289 9.53 -3.91 3.69
C SER A 289 10.81 -4.04 4.51
N PHE A 290 10.75 -4.79 5.62
CA PHE A 290 11.93 -5.13 6.43
C PHE A 290 13.05 -5.80 5.62
N ALA A 291 12.71 -6.60 4.61
CA ALA A 291 13.70 -7.23 3.75
C ALA A 291 14.47 -6.22 2.87
N ARG A 292 13.84 -5.09 2.53
CA ARG A 292 14.43 -4.03 1.69
C ARG A 292 15.20 -2.98 2.49
N GLU A 293 15.01 -2.90 3.80
CA GLU A 293 15.70 -1.97 4.69
C GLU A 293 17.23 -2.10 4.62
N LYS A 294 17.73 -3.33 4.40
CA LYS A 294 19.17 -3.66 4.32
C LYS A 294 19.75 -3.50 2.91
N LEU A 295 19.00 -2.97 1.95
CA LEU A 295 19.52 -2.77 0.60
C LEU A 295 20.55 -1.62 0.57
N SER A 296 21.62 -1.86 -0.18
CA SER A 296 22.56 -0.82 -0.64
C SER A 296 22.10 -0.26 -1.98
N TYR A 297 22.71 0.83 -2.43
CA TYR A 297 22.40 1.48 -3.73
C TYR A 297 22.68 0.60 -4.95
N GLU A 298 23.48 -0.45 -4.79
CA GLU A 298 23.66 -1.51 -5.77
C GLU A 298 23.54 -2.88 -5.13
N ARG A 299 23.11 -3.87 -5.92
CA ARG A 299 23.10 -5.27 -5.51
C ARG A 299 23.26 -6.19 -6.72
N LYS A 300 24.23 -7.10 -6.67
CA LYS A 300 24.34 -8.19 -7.64
C LYS A 300 23.12 -9.11 -7.56
N SER A 301 22.51 -9.42 -8.70
CA SER A 301 21.37 -10.33 -8.74
C SER A 301 21.79 -11.74 -8.33
N ARG A 302 21.00 -12.39 -7.46
CA ARG A 302 21.22 -13.79 -7.07
C ARG A 302 20.69 -14.78 -8.11
N PHE A 303 19.84 -14.32 -9.02
CA PHE A 303 19.14 -15.17 -10.00
C PHE A 303 19.66 -14.98 -11.42
N ILE A 304 20.12 -13.78 -11.76
CA ILE A 304 20.61 -13.40 -13.09
C ILE A 304 22.10 -13.05 -12.95
N PRO A 305 23.03 -13.99 -13.22
CA PRO A 305 24.44 -13.83 -12.84
C PRO A 305 25.16 -12.62 -13.45
N ASN A 306 24.76 -12.17 -14.64
CA ASN A 306 25.34 -11.01 -15.30
C ASN A 306 24.67 -9.67 -14.92
N GLN A 307 23.63 -9.67 -14.08
CA GLN A 307 22.88 -8.47 -13.71
C GLN A 307 23.31 -7.87 -12.36
N THR A 308 23.45 -6.55 -12.31
CA THR A 308 23.56 -5.75 -11.09
C THR A 308 22.42 -4.74 -11.05
N ASN A 309 21.61 -4.74 -9.98
CA ASN A 309 20.53 -3.76 -9.81
C ASN A 309 21.06 -2.49 -9.14
N ILE A 310 20.64 -1.33 -9.65
CA ILE A 310 20.93 0.00 -9.11
C ILE A 310 19.63 0.63 -8.62
N PHE A 311 19.60 1.15 -7.40
CA PHE A 311 18.39 1.66 -6.75
C PHE A 311 18.47 3.18 -6.55
N PRO A 312 18.24 4.01 -7.57
CA PRO A 312 18.47 5.46 -7.47
C PRO A 312 17.51 6.16 -6.50
N ILE A 313 16.33 5.59 -6.24
CA ILE A 313 15.32 6.14 -5.33
C ILE A 313 15.25 5.40 -3.99
N LEU A 314 16.32 4.70 -3.62
CA LEU A 314 16.36 3.78 -2.47
C LEU A 314 15.88 4.41 -1.16
N ASP A 315 16.25 5.67 -0.91
CA ASP A 315 15.93 6.42 0.31
C ASP A 315 14.64 7.26 0.21
N TRP A 316 13.84 7.09 -0.86
CA TRP A 316 12.58 7.79 -1.03
C TRP A 316 11.46 7.11 -0.23
N LYS A 317 10.63 7.91 0.46
CA LYS A 317 9.37 7.44 1.03
C LYS A 317 8.29 7.33 -0.04
N GLY A 318 7.18 6.65 0.27
CA GLY A 318 6.07 6.56 -0.67
C GLY A 318 5.45 7.93 -0.94
N THR A 319 5.37 8.82 0.07
CA THR A 319 4.94 10.21 -0.12
C THR A 319 5.91 11.00 -0.99
N ASP A 320 7.20 10.68 -0.99
CA ASP A 320 8.21 11.37 -1.80
C ASP A 320 8.02 11.04 -3.28
N VAL A 321 7.81 9.75 -3.58
CA VAL A 321 7.50 9.27 -4.94
C VAL A 321 6.24 9.94 -5.46
N TRP A 322 5.16 9.94 -4.67
CA TRP A 322 3.91 10.61 -5.06
C TRP A 322 4.06 12.12 -5.19
N SER A 323 4.83 12.75 -4.30
CA SER A 323 5.05 14.20 -4.37
C SER A 323 5.80 14.58 -5.64
N TRP A 324 6.81 13.80 -6.04
CA TRP A 324 7.52 14.02 -7.29
C TRP A 324 6.61 13.81 -8.51
N ILE A 325 5.79 12.76 -8.51
CA ILE A 325 4.80 12.51 -9.58
C ILE A 325 3.86 13.70 -9.73
N TYR A 326 3.31 14.23 -8.62
CA TYR A 326 2.37 15.36 -8.67
C TYR A 326 3.05 16.69 -9.02
N LEU A 327 4.26 16.95 -8.51
CA LEU A 327 5.02 18.16 -8.82
C LEU A 327 5.44 18.25 -10.29
N ASN A 328 5.65 17.09 -10.94
CA ASN A 328 6.07 17.00 -12.34
C ASN A 328 4.90 16.57 -13.27
N GLU A 329 3.67 16.54 -12.76
CA GLU A 329 2.45 16.20 -13.53
C GLU A 329 2.56 14.88 -14.32
N ILE A 330 3.18 13.88 -13.69
CA ILE A 330 3.45 12.59 -14.31
C ILE A 330 2.21 11.69 -14.27
N GLU A 331 1.89 11.05 -15.40
CA GLU A 331 0.82 10.05 -15.44
C GLU A 331 1.20 8.82 -14.60
N TYR A 332 0.27 8.31 -13.82
CA TYR A 332 0.46 7.09 -13.05
C TYR A 332 -0.65 6.09 -13.34
N ASN A 333 -0.40 4.83 -13.00
CA ASN A 333 -1.33 3.74 -13.28
C ASN A 333 -2.68 3.98 -12.57
N PRO A 334 -3.82 3.98 -13.29
CA PRO A 334 -5.12 4.34 -12.71
C PRO A 334 -5.60 3.38 -11.62
N LEU A 335 -5.03 2.18 -11.52
CA LEU A 335 -5.36 1.22 -10.47
C LEU A 335 -5.04 1.74 -9.06
N TYR A 336 -4.11 2.68 -8.91
CA TYR A 336 -3.84 3.32 -7.61
C TYR A 336 -5.08 4.04 -7.04
N GLU A 337 -5.87 4.68 -7.90
CA GLU A 337 -7.13 5.32 -7.53
C GLU A 337 -8.27 4.32 -7.30
N LYS A 338 -8.13 3.10 -7.82
CA LYS A 338 -9.13 2.03 -7.69
C LYS A 338 -8.91 1.12 -6.48
N GLY A 339 -7.98 1.44 -5.58
CA GLY A 339 -7.76 0.69 -4.33
C GLY A 339 -6.63 -0.34 -4.37
N PHE A 340 -5.74 -0.28 -5.36
CA PHE A 340 -4.53 -1.10 -5.41
C PHE A 340 -3.30 -0.31 -4.93
N GLU A 341 -2.57 -0.80 -3.94
CA GLU A 341 -1.33 -0.19 -3.45
C GLU A 341 -0.10 -0.65 -4.23
N ARG A 342 -0.18 -1.85 -4.79
CA ARG A 342 0.86 -2.42 -5.61
C ARG A 342 0.28 -2.86 -6.94
N ILE A 343 0.90 -2.38 -8.00
CA ILE A 343 0.60 -2.84 -9.34
C ILE A 343 1.38 -4.13 -9.61
N GLY A 344 0.67 -5.17 -10.00
CA GLY A 344 1.22 -6.45 -10.37
C GLY A 344 0.10 -7.41 -10.75
N CYS A 345 0.38 -8.71 -10.65
CA CYS A 345 -0.54 -9.75 -11.06
C CYS A 345 -1.82 -9.77 -10.20
N TYR A 346 -2.99 -9.91 -10.83
CA TYR A 346 -4.30 -9.82 -10.17
C TYR A 346 -4.55 -10.91 -9.11
N MET A 347 -3.83 -12.03 -9.17
CA MET A 347 -3.94 -13.17 -8.23
C MET A 347 -2.65 -13.42 -7.43
N CYS A 348 -1.87 -12.37 -7.18
CA CYS A 348 -0.60 -12.53 -6.47
C CYS A 348 -0.81 -12.97 -5.01
N PRO A 349 -0.18 -14.07 -4.53
CA PRO A 349 -0.29 -14.46 -3.11
C PRO A 349 0.38 -13.45 -2.17
N SER A 350 1.21 -12.55 -2.68
CA SER A 350 1.85 -11.47 -1.91
C SER A 350 1.06 -10.16 -1.89
N ALA A 351 -0.08 -10.08 -2.60
CA ALA A 351 -1.00 -8.94 -2.53
C ALA A 351 -1.77 -8.94 -1.20
N LEU A 352 -2.44 -7.83 -0.90
CA LEU A 352 -3.37 -7.77 0.23
C LEU A 352 -4.65 -8.57 -0.10
N ASN A 353 -5.37 -9.01 0.93
CA ASN A 353 -6.66 -9.68 0.78
C ASN A 353 -7.77 -8.68 0.43
N SER A 354 -7.71 -7.48 0.98
CA SER A 354 -8.50 -6.32 0.53
C SER A 354 -8.35 -6.08 -0.98
N GLU A 355 -7.13 -6.12 -1.53
CA GLU A 355 -6.89 -5.99 -2.97
C GLU A 355 -7.50 -7.17 -3.76
N PHE A 356 -7.44 -8.39 -3.23
CA PHE A 356 -8.05 -9.56 -3.87
C PHE A 356 -9.58 -9.48 -3.91
N LEU A 357 -10.22 -8.99 -2.84
CA LEU A 357 -11.65 -8.72 -2.85
C LEU A 357 -12.00 -7.51 -3.71
N ARG A 358 -11.08 -6.55 -3.86
CA ARG A 358 -11.23 -5.48 -4.84
C ARG A 358 -11.22 -6.01 -6.28
N VAL A 359 -10.47 -7.09 -6.57
CA VAL A 359 -10.56 -7.79 -7.87
C VAL A 359 -11.95 -8.42 -8.06
N LYS A 360 -12.57 -8.99 -7.02
CA LYS A 360 -13.97 -9.48 -7.09
C LYS A 360 -14.94 -8.39 -7.53
N GLU A 361 -14.78 -7.19 -6.98
CA GLU A 361 -15.67 -6.05 -7.26
C GLU A 361 -15.45 -5.47 -8.67
N LEU A 362 -14.21 -5.34 -9.11
CA LEU A 362 -13.86 -4.64 -10.35
C LEU A 362 -13.68 -5.55 -11.57
N TYR A 363 -13.30 -6.80 -11.35
CA TYR A 363 -12.95 -7.77 -12.39
C TYR A 363 -13.49 -9.17 -12.03
N PRO A 364 -14.82 -9.33 -11.92
CA PRO A 364 -15.44 -10.57 -11.46
C PRO A 364 -15.03 -11.79 -12.30
N GLU A 365 -14.80 -11.63 -13.61
CA GLU A 365 -14.34 -12.73 -14.48
C GLU A 365 -12.95 -13.26 -14.07
N LEU A 366 -11.99 -12.35 -13.81
CA LEU A 366 -10.64 -12.73 -13.36
C LEU A 366 -10.68 -13.38 -11.98
N PHE A 367 -11.51 -12.82 -11.09
CA PHE A 367 -11.73 -13.37 -9.76
C PHE A 367 -12.33 -14.78 -9.84
N ASN A 368 -13.42 -14.96 -10.58
CA ASN A 368 -14.14 -16.23 -10.68
C ASN A 368 -13.26 -17.33 -11.28
N ARG A 369 -12.49 -17.03 -12.33
CA ARG A 369 -11.52 -17.98 -12.91
C ARG A 369 -10.53 -18.48 -11.84
N TRP A 370 -10.03 -17.57 -11.00
CA TRP A 370 -9.11 -17.95 -9.93
C TRP A 370 -9.80 -18.74 -8.81
N VAL A 371 -11.02 -18.33 -8.41
CA VAL A 371 -11.82 -19.06 -7.41
C VAL A 371 -12.12 -20.49 -7.86
N GLU A 372 -12.55 -20.69 -9.10
CA GLU A 372 -12.80 -22.02 -9.67
C GLU A 372 -11.53 -22.88 -9.66
N THR A 373 -10.40 -22.26 -9.99
CA THR A 373 -9.10 -22.92 -9.91
C THR A 373 -8.81 -23.36 -8.47
N LEU A 374 -8.94 -22.47 -7.49
CA LEU A 374 -8.70 -22.80 -6.08
C LEU A 374 -9.66 -23.88 -5.56
N LYS A 375 -10.93 -23.87 -5.97
CA LYS A 375 -11.90 -24.91 -5.60
C LYS A 375 -11.47 -26.29 -6.11
N ARG A 376 -10.91 -26.39 -7.33
CA ARG A 376 -10.35 -27.65 -7.86
C ARG A 376 -9.16 -28.16 -7.04
N TYR A 377 -8.43 -27.28 -6.36
CA TYR A 377 -7.35 -27.62 -5.44
C TYR A 377 -7.84 -27.84 -3.99
N GLY A 378 -9.15 -27.90 -3.76
CA GLY A 378 -9.75 -28.30 -2.49
C GLY A 378 -9.95 -27.17 -1.48
N TYR A 379 -9.82 -25.90 -1.87
CA TYR A 379 -10.13 -24.77 -0.98
C TYR A 379 -11.63 -24.48 -0.96
N ASP A 380 -12.20 -24.33 0.23
CA ASP A 380 -13.59 -23.88 0.38
C ASP A 380 -13.72 -22.36 0.20
N GLU A 381 -14.96 -21.87 0.06
CA GLU A 381 -15.23 -20.46 -0.21
C GLU A 381 -14.74 -19.52 0.90
N ASP A 382 -14.89 -19.90 2.17
CA ASP A 382 -14.43 -19.09 3.29
C ASP A 382 -12.90 -19.00 3.34
N GLU A 383 -12.21 -20.10 3.03
CA GLU A 383 -10.75 -20.14 2.91
C GLU A 383 -10.26 -19.26 1.75
N ILE A 384 -10.97 -19.30 0.62
CA ILE A 384 -10.65 -18.49 -0.56
C ILE A 384 -10.79 -17.00 -0.26
N LEU A 385 -11.94 -16.59 0.28
CA LEU A 385 -12.25 -15.18 0.56
C LEU A 385 -11.34 -14.56 1.62
N ARG A 386 -10.78 -15.38 2.53
CA ARG A 386 -9.82 -14.93 3.56
C ARG A 386 -8.36 -15.18 3.19
N GLY A 387 -8.13 -15.65 1.98
CA GLY A 387 -6.81 -15.79 1.39
C GLY A 387 -5.98 -16.93 1.96
N PHE A 388 -6.56 -17.92 2.65
CA PHE A 388 -5.80 -19.01 3.31
C PHE A 388 -4.95 -19.83 2.33
N TRP A 389 -5.37 -19.93 1.07
CA TRP A 389 -4.61 -20.54 -0.02
C TRP A 389 -3.24 -19.91 -0.29
N ARG A 390 -2.97 -18.70 0.21
CA ARG A 390 -1.68 -17.99 0.04
C ARG A 390 -0.57 -18.58 0.88
N TRP A 391 -0.86 -19.53 1.75
CA TRP A 391 0.10 -20.12 2.67
C TRP A 391 0.12 -21.63 2.52
N LYS A 392 1.31 -22.21 2.39
CA LYS A 392 1.46 -23.66 2.58
C LYS A 392 1.20 -24.04 4.04
N ASN A 393 1.67 -23.21 4.97
CA ASN A 393 1.46 -23.38 6.40
C ASN A 393 0.97 -22.06 7.00
N LEU A 394 -0.28 -22.04 7.51
CA LEU A 394 -0.85 -20.82 8.07
C LEU A 394 0.03 -20.29 9.23
N PRO A 395 0.44 -19.00 9.20
CA PRO A 395 1.17 -18.39 10.30
C PRO A 395 0.27 -18.29 11.56
N PRO A 396 0.84 -18.13 12.77
CA PRO A 396 0.09 -18.16 14.03
C PRO A 396 -1.16 -17.25 14.03
N LYS A 397 -1.02 -16.03 13.52
CA LYS A 397 -2.14 -15.07 13.43
C LYS A 397 -3.27 -15.52 12.50
N MET A 398 -2.96 -16.21 11.41
CA MET A 398 -3.98 -16.75 10.49
C MET A 398 -4.61 -18.04 11.05
N LYS A 399 -3.86 -18.84 11.82
CA LYS A 399 -4.42 -19.96 12.59
C LYS A 399 -5.41 -19.46 13.63
N GLU A 400 -5.09 -18.37 14.33
CA GLU A 400 -6.00 -17.72 15.28
C GLU A 400 -7.28 -17.21 14.58
N LEU A 401 -7.14 -16.54 13.43
CA LEU A 401 -8.29 -16.13 12.63
C LEU A 401 -9.16 -17.33 12.23
N LYS A 402 -8.55 -18.42 11.74
CA LYS A 402 -9.25 -19.66 11.39
C LYS A 402 -9.98 -20.27 12.59
N ARG A 403 -9.44 -20.19 13.81
CA ARG A 403 -10.12 -20.61 15.05
C ARG A 403 -11.31 -19.71 15.39
N LYS A 404 -11.15 -18.38 15.29
CA LYS A 404 -12.26 -17.42 15.53
C LYS A 404 -13.43 -17.61 14.58
N LEU A 405 -13.16 -17.97 13.32
CA LEU A 405 -14.21 -18.28 12.36
C LEU A 405 -14.99 -19.53 12.75
N LYS A 406 -14.30 -20.56 13.26
CA LYS A 406 -14.96 -21.79 13.73
C LYS A 406 -15.81 -21.58 14.98
N SER A 407 -15.51 -20.58 15.81
CA SER A 407 -16.33 -20.25 16.99
C SER A 407 -17.56 -19.38 16.68
N LEU A 408 -17.68 -18.86 15.44
CA LEU A 408 -18.83 -18.08 14.98
C LEU A 408 -19.84 -18.93 14.20
N LYS A 409 -19.45 -20.14 13.79
CA LYS A 409 -20.31 -21.18 13.21
C LYS A 409 -20.73 -22.12 14.32
#